data_AF-A0A1T4JP59-F1
#
_entry.id   AF-A0A1T4JP59-F1
#
_cell.length_a   1.000
_cell.length_b   1.000
_cell.length_c   1.000
_cell.angle_alpha   90.00
_cell.angle_beta   90.00
_cell.angle_gamma   90.00
#
_symmetry.space_group_name_H-M   'P 1'
#
loop_
_entity.id
_entity.type
_entity.pdbx_description
1 polymer ?
#
loop_
_entity_poly.entity_id
_entity_poly.type
_entity_poly.pdbx_seq_one_letter_code
_entity_poly.pdbx_strand_id
1 'polypeptide(L)'
;MVSTKITASSWHSEKRLLITHISGDIEKEDIEQWEASFRNALDQIEDNSTFKIFINMHGFKAVNLDAHKRFRAVIPLTLADYGWKTGYLGLFEEEAKTMTFKNTRGIQCVGAAHSHQDETKMELYETRFSSDRERFFTNPEEAMQWIDGWQIPNQEKKEIAKLQSRNNDMAAN
;
A
#
# COMPACT_ATOMS: atom_id res chain seq x y z
N MET A 1 0.73 -25.48 -20.98
CA MET A 1 -0.36 -25.02 -20.09
C MET A 1 -0.23 -23.53 -19.99
N VAL A 2 -1.27 -22.75 -20.30
CA VAL A 2 -1.24 -21.29 -20.12
C VAL A 2 -1.24 -21.03 -18.63
N SER A 3 -0.20 -20.38 -18.12
CA SER A 3 -0.14 -19.94 -16.73
C SER A 3 -1.31 -18.97 -16.47
N THR A 4 -2.17 -19.27 -15.50
CA THR A 4 -3.30 -18.39 -15.15
C THR A 4 -2.74 -17.11 -14.56
N LYS A 5 -2.89 -15.98 -15.28
CA LYS A 5 -2.51 -14.65 -14.79
C LYS A 5 -3.62 -14.06 -13.92
N ILE A 6 -3.24 -13.27 -12.93
CA ILE A 6 -4.15 -12.46 -12.11
C ILE A 6 -3.70 -11.01 -12.20
N THR A 7 -4.63 -10.09 -12.46
CA THR A 7 -4.39 -8.65 -12.65
C THR A 7 -5.56 -7.84 -12.10
N ALA A 8 -5.95 -8.10 -10.84
CA ALA A 8 -7.22 -7.63 -10.29
C ALA A 8 -7.04 -6.84 -8.99
N SER A 9 -7.92 -5.88 -8.75
CA SER A 9 -8.03 -5.12 -7.51
C SER A 9 -9.49 -4.96 -7.09
N SER A 10 -9.74 -4.96 -5.78
CA SER A 10 -11.07 -4.83 -5.19
C SER A 10 -11.06 -3.87 -3.99
N TRP A 11 -12.15 -3.13 -3.84
CA TRP A 11 -12.41 -2.28 -2.68
C TRP A 11 -13.40 -2.97 -1.75
N HIS A 12 -13.04 -3.07 -0.47
CA HIS A 12 -13.86 -3.63 0.61
C HIS A 12 -14.19 -2.51 1.61
N SER A 13 -15.29 -1.79 1.34
CA SER A 13 -15.65 -0.57 2.05
C SER A 13 -15.91 -0.79 3.54
N GLU A 14 -16.48 -1.94 3.91
CA GLU A 14 -16.78 -2.33 5.29
C GLU A 14 -15.53 -2.44 6.16
N LYS A 15 -14.39 -2.71 5.54
CA LYS A 15 -13.07 -2.83 6.19
C LYS A 15 -12.14 -1.67 5.88
N ARG A 16 -12.57 -0.74 5.02
CA ARG A 16 -11.73 0.28 4.39
C ARG A 16 -10.44 -0.32 3.81
N LEU A 17 -10.56 -1.49 3.18
CA LEU A 17 -9.44 -2.29 2.71
C LEU A 17 -9.46 -2.39 1.19
N LEU A 18 -8.39 -1.93 0.55
CA LEU A 18 -8.14 -2.20 -0.85
C LEU A 18 -7.26 -3.44 -0.97
N ILE A 19 -7.64 -4.39 -1.82
CA ILE A 19 -6.81 -5.55 -2.15
C ILE A 19 -6.39 -5.43 -3.61
N THR A 20 -5.11 -5.58 -3.90
CA THR A 20 -4.60 -5.62 -5.26
C THR A 20 -3.72 -6.85 -5.45
N HIS A 21 -3.93 -7.59 -6.54
CA HIS A 21 -3.27 -8.86 -6.81
C HIS A 21 -2.77 -8.92 -8.24
N ILE A 22 -1.46 -9.16 -8.37
CA ILE A 22 -0.81 -9.46 -9.63
C ILE A 22 0.03 -10.74 -9.52
N SER A 23 -0.18 -11.70 -10.42
CA SER A 23 0.47 -13.02 -10.37
C SER A 23 0.53 -13.69 -11.74
N GLY A 24 1.53 -14.55 -11.95
CA GLY A 24 1.78 -15.26 -13.20
C GLY A 24 2.98 -14.70 -13.98
N ASP A 25 3.11 -15.13 -15.23
CA ASP A 25 4.12 -14.62 -16.17
C ASP A 25 3.58 -13.33 -16.80
N ILE A 26 3.99 -12.19 -16.23
CA ILE A 26 3.42 -10.87 -16.46
C ILE A 26 4.20 -10.10 -17.54
N GLU A 27 3.46 -9.71 -18.57
CA GLU A 27 3.86 -8.80 -19.65
C GLU A 27 3.50 -7.35 -19.29
N LYS A 28 3.89 -6.41 -20.15
CA LYS A 28 3.62 -4.99 -19.93
C LYS A 28 2.13 -4.69 -19.96
N GLU A 29 1.42 -5.30 -20.90
CA GLU A 29 -0.01 -5.14 -21.11
C GLU A 29 -0.81 -5.64 -19.89
N ASP A 30 -0.34 -6.70 -19.23
CA ASP A 30 -0.92 -7.20 -17.99
C ASP A 30 -0.75 -6.21 -16.83
N ILE A 31 0.41 -5.52 -16.75
CA ILE A 31 0.67 -4.48 -15.75
C ILE A 31 -0.26 -3.28 -15.99
N GLU A 32 -0.49 -2.92 -17.24
CA GLU A 32 -1.42 -1.84 -17.61
C GLU A 32 -2.86 -2.20 -17.23
N GLN A 33 -3.28 -3.44 -17.48
CA GLN A 33 -4.60 -3.95 -17.05
C GLN A 33 -4.74 -3.96 -15.52
N TRP A 34 -3.72 -4.46 -14.83
CA TRP A 34 -3.68 -4.47 -13.37
C TRP A 34 -3.73 -3.06 -12.78
N GLU A 35 -2.96 -2.12 -13.32
CA GLU A 35 -2.98 -0.72 -12.89
C GLU A 35 -4.34 -0.07 -13.15
N ALA A 36 -4.97 -0.32 -14.30
CA ALA A 36 -6.31 0.16 -14.56
C ALA A 36 -7.31 -0.40 -13.54
N SER A 37 -7.24 -1.69 -13.22
CA SER A 37 -8.05 -2.29 -12.16
C SER A 37 -7.78 -1.65 -10.79
N PHE A 38 -6.51 -1.35 -10.48
CA PHE A 38 -6.12 -0.72 -9.22
C PHE A 38 -6.67 0.70 -9.11
N ARG A 39 -6.56 1.51 -10.17
CA ARG A 39 -7.17 2.84 -10.25
C ARG A 39 -8.69 2.78 -10.08
N ASN A 40 -9.36 1.84 -10.75
CA ASN A 40 -10.80 1.65 -10.60
C ASN A 40 -11.22 1.27 -9.17
N ALA A 41 -10.39 0.54 -8.44
CA ALA A 41 -10.66 0.24 -7.02
C ALA A 41 -10.43 1.46 -6.13
N LEU A 42 -9.40 2.27 -6.41
CA LEU A 42 -9.16 3.53 -5.70
C LEU A 42 -10.28 4.55 -5.93
N ASP A 43 -10.85 4.61 -7.14
CA ASP A 43 -11.92 5.55 -7.47
C ASP A 43 -13.20 5.31 -6.66
N GLN A 44 -13.40 4.10 -6.15
CA GLN A 44 -14.54 3.72 -5.30
C GLN A 44 -14.40 4.18 -3.85
N ILE A 45 -13.21 4.65 -3.43
CA ILE A 45 -12.98 5.15 -2.08
C ILE A 45 -13.66 6.53 -1.93
N GLU A 46 -14.35 6.74 -0.82
CA GLU A 46 -15.03 8.03 -0.57
C GLU A 46 -14.02 9.18 -0.38
N ASP A 47 -14.39 10.39 -0.80
CA ASP A 47 -13.56 11.59 -0.58
C ASP A 47 -13.32 11.85 0.91
N ASN A 48 -12.18 12.47 1.23
CA ASN A 48 -11.79 12.85 2.59
C ASN A 48 -11.76 11.68 3.59
N SER A 49 -11.46 10.48 3.10
CA SER A 49 -11.44 9.26 3.90
C SER A 49 -10.03 8.67 4.06
N THR A 50 -9.96 7.51 4.72
CA THR A 50 -8.72 6.76 4.91
C THR A 50 -8.92 5.32 4.49
N PHE A 51 -7.87 4.68 3.99
CA PHE A 51 -7.88 3.26 3.65
C PHE A 51 -6.59 2.57 4.03
N LYS A 52 -6.66 1.25 4.17
CA LYS A 52 -5.52 0.35 4.25
C LYS A 52 -5.47 -0.53 3.00
N ILE A 53 -4.29 -1.05 2.66
CA ILE A 53 -4.09 -1.81 1.42
C ILE A 53 -3.37 -3.14 1.65
N PHE A 54 -3.81 -4.19 0.95
CA PHE A 54 -3.06 -5.41 0.75
C PHE A 54 -2.55 -5.49 -0.69
N ILE A 55 -1.23 -5.57 -0.85
CA ILE A 55 -0.53 -5.70 -2.13
C ILE A 55 0.00 -7.12 -2.25
N ASN A 56 -0.77 -7.97 -2.94
CA ASN A 56 -0.41 -9.35 -3.18
C ASN A 56 0.35 -9.50 -4.51
N MET A 57 1.65 -9.74 -4.42
CA MET A 57 2.52 -10.00 -5.57
C MET A 57 2.99 -11.45 -5.58
N HIS A 58 2.36 -12.33 -4.80
CA HIS A 58 2.77 -13.72 -4.70
C HIS A 58 2.52 -14.45 -6.04
N GLY A 59 3.60 -14.95 -6.64
CA GLY A 59 3.61 -15.58 -7.96
C GLY A 59 3.84 -14.61 -9.12
N PHE A 60 4.06 -13.32 -8.87
CA PHE A 60 4.45 -12.36 -9.89
C PHE A 60 5.81 -12.72 -10.50
N LYS A 61 5.88 -12.81 -11.83
CA LYS A 61 7.11 -12.96 -12.59
C LYS A 61 7.06 -12.06 -13.81
N ALA A 62 7.86 -10.99 -13.83
CA ALA A 62 8.01 -10.20 -15.03
C ALA A 62 8.69 -11.03 -16.14
N VAL A 63 8.09 -11.10 -17.32
CA VAL A 63 8.67 -11.89 -18.43
C VAL A 63 9.92 -11.25 -19.04
N ASN A 64 10.12 -9.94 -18.83
CA ASN A 64 11.27 -9.19 -19.31
C ASN A 64 11.58 -7.96 -18.43
N LEU A 65 12.70 -7.30 -18.73
CA LEU A 65 13.16 -6.13 -17.97
C LEU A 65 12.24 -4.91 -18.10
N ASP A 66 11.56 -4.72 -19.24
CA ASP A 66 10.63 -3.61 -19.45
C ASP A 66 9.41 -3.76 -18.54
N ALA A 67 8.82 -4.95 -18.50
CA ALA A 67 7.73 -5.30 -17.59
C ALA A 67 8.16 -5.10 -16.13
N HIS A 68 9.35 -5.58 -15.74
CA HIS A 68 9.86 -5.37 -14.39
C HIS A 68 10.00 -3.89 -14.02
N LYS A 69 10.56 -3.05 -14.92
CA LYS A 69 10.70 -1.60 -14.71
C LYS A 69 9.35 -0.91 -14.61
N ARG A 70 8.40 -1.24 -15.50
CA ARG A 70 7.05 -0.68 -15.50
C ARG A 70 6.30 -1.00 -14.21
N PHE A 71 6.38 -2.24 -13.76
CA PHE A 71 5.76 -2.73 -12.53
C PHE A 71 6.28 -2.00 -11.28
N ARG A 72 7.61 -1.90 -11.15
CA ARG A 72 8.29 -1.33 -9.97
C ARG A 72 7.82 0.08 -9.62
N ALA A 73 7.38 0.85 -10.60
CA ALA A 73 6.91 2.22 -10.40
C ALA A 73 5.46 2.32 -9.92
N VAL A 74 4.60 1.32 -10.17
CA VAL A 74 3.14 1.45 -9.99
C VAL A 74 2.78 1.67 -8.52
N ILE A 75 3.13 0.74 -7.63
CA ILE A 75 2.75 0.84 -6.22
C ILE A 75 3.30 2.11 -5.58
N PRO A 76 4.62 2.41 -5.65
CA PRO A 76 5.15 3.57 -4.95
C PRO A 76 4.59 4.90 -5.46
N LEU A 77 4.47 5.08 -6.77
CA LEU A 77 3.95 6.33 -7.34
C LEU A 77 2.46 6.49 -7.05
N THR A 78 1.68 5.41 -7.17
CA THR A 78 0.25 5.46 -6.89
C THR A 78 0.02 5.78 -5.41
N LEU A 79 0.71 5.11 -4.49
CA LEU A 79 0.52 5.34 -3.06
C LEU A 79 1.04 6.70 -2.59
N ALA A 80 2.02 7.29 -3.28
CA ALA A 80 2.46 8.65 -3.01
C ALA A 80 1.35 9.70 -3.25
N ASP A 81 0.49 9.49 -4.25
CA ASP A 81 -0.69 10.33 -4.50
C ASP A 81 -1.77 10.21 -3.40
N TYR A 82 -1.64 9.23 -2.50
CA TYR A 82 -2.49 9.00 -1.33
C TYR A 82 -1.70 9.10 -0.01
N GLY A 83 -0.60 9.84 -0.01
CA GLY A 83 0.11 10.26 1.19
C GLY A 83 0.98 9.17 1.82
N TRP A 84 1.16 8.04 1.12
CA TRP A 84 1.90 6.89 1.65
C TRP A 84 3.27 6.74 1.00
N LYS A 85 4.29 6.61 1.86
CA LYS A 85 5.66 6.32 1.46
C LYS A 85 5.95 4.85 1.72
N THR A 86 5.98 4.05 0.66
CA THR A 86 6.29 2.62 0.77
C THR A 86 7.69 2.40 1.33
N GLY A 87 7.82 1.54 2.35
CA GLY A 87 9.05 1.37 3.12
C GLY A 87 10.26 0.96 2.29
N TYR A 88 10.09 0.03 1.32
CA TYR A 88 11.20 -0.41 0.47
C TYR A 88 11.78 0.67 -0.46
N LEU A 89 11.14 1.85 -0.58
CA LEU A 89 11.76 3.01 -1.21
C LEU A 89 13.02 3.47 -0.47
N GLY A 90 13.23 3.07 0.79
CA GLY A 90 14.48 3.28 1.52
C GLY A 90 15.71 2.65 0.84
N LEU A 91 15.54 1.72 -0.10
CA LEU A 91 16.63 1.20 -0.92
C LEU A 91 17.01 2.12 -2.10
N PHE A 92 16.20 3.14 -2.38
CA PHE A 92 16.27 4.02 -3.54
C PHE A 92 16.19 5.48 -3.06
N GLU A 93 17.20 5.92 -2.30
CA GLU A 93 17.18 7.21 -1.63
C GLU A 93 16.98 8.39 -2.60
N GLU A 94 17.54 8.31 -3.81
CA GLU A 94 17.42 9.38 -4.82
C GLU A 94 16.00 9.46 -5.40
N GLU A 95 15.38 8.32 -5.69
CA GLU A 95 13.99 8.23 -6.11
C GLU A 95 13.05 8.69 -4.99
N ALA A 96 13.37 8.38 -3.73
CA ALA A 96 12.58 8.79 -2.58
C ALA A 96 12.64 10.32 -2.33
N LYS A 97 13.78 10.97 -2.62
CA LYS A 97 13.96 12.43 -2.43
C LYS A 97 13.14 13.27 -3.39
N THR A 98 12.88 12.77 -4.59
CA THR A 98 12.15 13.50 -5.66
C THR A 98 10.65 13.23 -5.64
N MET A 99 10.20 12.28 -4.82
CA MET A 99 8.79 11.89 -4.73
C MET A 99 7.95 12.94 -4.02
N THR A 100 6.84 13.34 -4.64
CA THR A 100 5.87 14.25 -4.04
C THR A 100 4.71 13.46 -3.46
N PHE A 101 4.36 13.74 -2.21
CA PHE A 101 3.24 13.10 -1.53
C PHE A 101 2.03 14.04 -1.51
N LYS A 102 0.86 13.51 -1.84
CA LYS A 102 -0.41 14.25 -1.92
C LYS A 102 -1.52 13.45 -1.24
N ASN A 103 -2.66 14.09 -0.99
CA ASN A 103 -3.87 13.41 -0.55
C ASN A 103 -4.94 13.62 -1.62
N THR A 104 -4.87 12.85 -2.70
CA THR A 104 -5.82 12.96 -3.82
C THR A 104 -7.24 12.83 -3.31
N ARG A 105 -8.12 13.78 -3.64
CA ARG A 105 -9.52 13.84 -3.14
C ARG A 105 -9.63 13.84 -1.60
N GLY A 106 -8.58 14.25 -0.89
CA GLY A 106 -8.51 14.18 0.57
C GLY A 106 -8.32 12.76 1.12
N ILE A 107 -8.10 11.76 0.27
CA ILE A 107 -7.94 10.35 0.64
C ILE A 107 -6.51 10.08 1.12
N GLN A 108 -6.36 9.26 2.16
CA GLN A 108 -5.07 8.85 2.70
C GLN A 108 -4.96 7.33 2.85
N CYS A 109 -3.89 6.75 2.34
CA CYS A 109 -3.46 5.41 2.71
C CYS A 109 -2.79 5.48 4.09
N VAL A 110 -3.23 4.64 5.03
CA VAL A 110 -2.78 4.68 6.43
C VAL A 110 -2.14 3.37 6.91
N GLY A 111 -2.21 2.30 6.12
CA GLY A 111 -1.53 1.05 6.41
C GLY A 111 -1.40 0.17 5.16
N ALA A 112 -0.32 -0.60 5.07
CA ALA A 112 -0.04 -1.48 3.94
C ALA A 112 0.51 -2.83 4.38
N ALA A 113 0.03 -3.90 3.76
CA ALA A 113 0.66 -5.21 3.80
C ALA A 113 1.13 -5.59 2.39
N HIS A 114 2.31 -6.21 2.33
CA HIS A 114 2.90 -6.66 1.08
C HIS A 114 3.17 -8.16 1.15
N SER A 115 2.86 -8.90 0.09
CA SER A 115 3.31 -10.29 -0.05
C SER A 115 4.05 -10.55 -1.36
N HIS A 116 5.08 -11.39 -1.29
CA HIS A 116 5.86 -11.84 -2.45
C HIS A 116 6.49 -13.20 -2.16
N GLN A 117 6.64 -14.07 -3.16
CA GLN A 117 7.19 -15.42 -3.04
C GLN A 117 8.70 -15.49 -2.73
N ASP A 118 9.38 -14.36 -2.57
CA ASP A 118 10.85 -14.31 -2.41
C ASP A 118 11.13 -14.06 -0.93
N GLU A 119 11.38 -15.16 -0.21
CA GLU A 119 11.54 -15.15 1.24
C GLU A 119 12.68 -14.25 1.70
N THR A 120 13.84 -14.33 1.05
CA THR A 120 15.01 -13.49 1.38
C THR A 120 14.70 -12.01 1.18
N LYS A 121 13.97 -11.64 0.12
CA LYS A 121 13.54 -10.26 -0.11
C LYS A 121 12.53 -9.79 0.94
N MET A 122 11.54 -10.62 1.27
CA MET A 122 10.51 -10.26 2.24
C MET A 122 11.07 -10.15 3.65
N GLU A 123 11.96 -11.06 4.06
CA GLU A 123 12.66 -10.99 5.35
C GLU A 123 13.52 -9.72 5.46
N LEU A 124 14.24 -9.37 4.39
CA LEU A 124 15.01 -8.13 4.33
C LEU A 124 14.12 -6.90 4.49
N TYR A 125 12.99 -6.87 3.79
CA TYR A 125 12.07 -5.73 3.84
C TYR A 125 11.39 -5.63 5.20
N GLU A 126 10.94 -6.75 5.76
CA GLU A 126 10.37 -6.82 7.09
C GLU A 126 11.37 -6.33 8.15
N THR A 127 12.62 -6.78 8.09
CA THR A 127 13.64 -6.37 9.06
C THR A 127 13.99 -4.89 8.97
N ARG A 128 14.03 -4.32 7.76
CA ARG A 128 14.55 -2.96 7.54
C ARG A 128 13.47 -1.88 7.51
N PHE A 129 12.27 -2.23 7.06
CA PHE A 129 11.25 -1.25 6.67
C PHE A 129 9.90 -1.49 7.33
N SER A 130 9.71 -2.57 8.09
CA SER A 130 8.46 -2.77 8.81
C SER A 130 8.20 -1.68 9.84
N SER A 131 6.92 -1.47 10.12
CA SER A 131 6.43 -0.58 11.16
C SER A 131 5.07 -1.08 11.67
N ASP A 132 4.50 -0.39 12.67
CA ASP A 132 3.14 -0.67 13.14
C ASP A 132 2.07 -0.54 12.06
N ARG A 133 2.40 0.04 10.91
CA ARG A 133 1.47 0.31 9.80
C ARG A 133 1.90 -0.31 8.48
N GLU A 134 3.08 -0.89 8.40
CA GLU A 134 3.60 -1.50 7.17
C GLU A 134 4.32 -2.81 7.47
N ARG A 135 3.95 -3.89 6.80
CA ARG A 135 4.50 -5.23 7.03
C ARG A 135 4.71 -5.99 5.72
N PHE A 136 5.71 -6.87 5.69
CA PHE A 136 6.13 -7.63 4.53
C PHE A 136 6.10 -9.13 4.84
N PHE A 137 5.49 -9.92 3.96
CA PHE A 137 5.22 -11.34 4.21
C PHE A 137 5.58 -12.19 3.00
N THR A 138 6.10 -13.39 3.26
CA THR A 138 6.21 -14.41 2.21
C THR A 138 4.85 -15.06 1.94
N ASN A 139 4.05 -15.28 2.99
CA ASN A 139 2.75 -15.92 2.91
C ASN A 139 1.62 -14.87 2.71
N PRO A 140 0.86 -14.92 1.59
CA PRO A 140 -0.24 -13.99 1.36
C PRO A 140 -1.39 -14.13 2.37
N GLU A 141 -1.62 -15.32 2.95
CA GLU A 141 -2.69 -15.52 3.94
C GLU A 141 -2.38 -14.80 5.25
N GLU A 142 -1.12 -14.86 5.71
CA GLU A 142 -0.67 -14.13 6.90
C GLU A 142 -0.73 -12.62 6.69
N ALA A 143 -0.34 -12.14 5.51
CA ALA A 143 -0.46 -10.73 5.14
C ALA A 143 -1.91 -10.24 5.22
N MET A 144 -2.83 -11.03 4.64
CA MET A 144 -4.25 -10.73 4.64
C MET A 144 -4.83 -10.74 6.06
N GLN A 145 -4.50 -11.76 6.87
CA GLN A 145 -4.95 -11.84 8.26
C GLN A 145 -4.49 -10.62 9.08
N TRP A 146 -3.23 -10.23 8.91
CA TRP A 146 -2.66 -9.08 9.62
C TRP A 146 -3.36 -7.77 9.24
N ILE A 147 -3.45 -7.46 7.94
CA ILE A 147 -4.02 -6.19 7.49
C ILE A 147 -5.53 -6.13 7.73
N ASP A 148 -6.24 -7.25 7.63
CA ASP A 148 -7.67 -7.32 7.92
C ASP A 148 -7.96 -7.03 9.39
N GLY A 149 -7.18 -7.64 10.30
CA GLY A 149 -7.27 -7.41 11.75
C GLY A 149 -6.77 -6.04 12.20
N TRP A 150 -5.87 -5.41 11.44
CA TRP A 150 -5.30 -4.11 11.79
C TRP A 150 -6.34 -2.99 11.74
N GLN A 151 -6.50 -2.28 12.86
CA GLN A 151 -7.47 -1.19 12.98
C GLN A 151 -6.87 0.14 12.54
N ILE A 152 -7.57 0.86 11.66
CA ILE A 152 -7.18 2.22 11.31
C ILE A 152 -7.24 3.08 12.59
N PRO A 153 -6.12 3.70 13.02
CA PRO A 153 -6.12 4.52 14.21
C PRO A 153 -7.14 5.66 14.08
N ASN A 154 -8.12 5.69 14.98
CA ASN A 154 -9.21 6.66 14.90
C ASN A 154 -8.65 8.09 15.04
N GLN A 155 -8.75 8.92 13.98
CA GLN A 155 -8.19 10.28 13.97
C GLN A 155 -8.83 11.18 15.04
N GLU A 156 -10.08 10.91 15.44
CA GLU A 156 -10.82 11.63 16.49
C GLU A 156 -10.08 11.69 17.84
N LYS A 157 -9.39 10.62 18.24
CA LYS A 157 -8.66 10.60 19.52
C LYS A 157 -7.46 11.54 19.52
N LYS A 158 -6.84 11.78 18.36
CA LYS A 158 -5.70 12.70 18.25
C LYS A 158 -6.13 14.15 18.26
N GLU A 159 -7.26 14.50 17.65
CA GLU A 159 -7.79 15.86 17.71
C GLU A 159 -8.31 16.21 19.10
N ILE A 160 -9.02 15.29 19.76
CA ILE A 160 -9.47 15.46 21.15
C ILE A 160 -8.25 15.62 22.10
N ALA A 161 -7.23 14.77 21.97
CA ALA A 161 -6.02 14.89 22.80
C ALA A 161 -5.25 16.21 22.54
N LYS A 162 -5.22 16.69 21.29
CA LYS A 162 -4.55 17.94 20.90
C LYS A 162 -5.32 19.19 21.32
N LEU A 163 -6.66 19.12 21.35
CA LEU A 163 -7.52 20.17 21.92
C LEU A 163 -7.41 20.22 23.45
N GLN A 164 -7.35 19.07 24.10
CA GLN A 164 -7.19 18.97 25.55
C GLN A 164 -5.82 19.47 26.02
N SER A 165 -4.73 19.18 25.30
CA SER A 165 -3.40 19.70 25.65
C SER A 165 -3.32 21.23 25.53
N ARG A 166 -3.90 21.81 24.47
CA ARG A 166 -3.94 23.26 24.27
C ARG A 166 -4.73 24.00 25.35
N ASN A 167 -5.80 23.40 25.85
CA ASN A 167 -6.62 24.02 26.91
C ASN A 167 -5.93 23.98 28.28
N ASN A 168 -5.12 22.95 28.56
CA ASN A 168 -4.36 22.87 29.81
C ASN A 168 -3.21 23.89 29.86
N ASP A 169 -2.57 24.18 28.72
CA ASP A 169 -1.51 25.19 28.64
C ASP A 169 -2.04 26.62 28.82
N MET A 170 -3.32 26.89 28.48
CA MET A 170 -3.96 28.18 28.69
C MET A 170 -4.51 28.38 30.11
N ALA A 171 -4.74 27.30 30.86
CA ALA A 171 -5.25 27.35 32.23
C ALA A 171 -4.13 27.42 33.30
N ALA A 172 -2.87 27.30 32.88
CA ALA A 172 -1.68 27.28 33.74
C ALA A 172 -0.86 28.59 33.74
N ASN A 173 -1.34 29.64 33.06
CA ASN A 173 -0.80 31.01 33.08
C ASN A 173 -1.81 31.96 33.73
#